data_AF-A0AAW8FM96-F1
#
_entry.id   AF-A0AAW8FM96-F1
#
_cell.length_a   1.000
_cell.length_b   1.000
_cell.length_c   1.000
_cell.angle_alpha   90.00
_cell.angle_beta   90.00
_cell.angle_gamma   90.00
#
_symmetry.space_group_name_H-M   'P 1'
#
loop_
_entity.id
_entity.type
_entity.pdbx_description
1 polymer ?
#
loop_
_entity_poly.entity_id
_entity_poly.type
_entity_poly.pdbx_seq_one_letter_code
_entity_poly.pdbx_strand_id
1 'polypeptide(L)'
;MVLQEGEGAAVIVPVEKQVRIALARFAQARIEYDICPTGRTSRALEDAKYTLCVMTGVRTAEQALIAADTLLQQYSTRRRGSDRPDR
;
A
#
# COMPACT_ATOMS: atom_id res chain seq x y z
N MET A 1 -0.81 -19.99 12.64
CA MET A 1 0.25 -19.09 13.14
C MET A 1 0.27 -17.82 12.30
N VAL A 2 -0.54 -16.84 12.67
CA VAL A 2 -0.18 -15.42 12.57
C VAL A 2 -0.64 -14.85 13.90
N LEU A 3 0.31 -14.65 14.81
CA LEU A 3 0.05 -14.09 16.13
C LEU A 3 -0.34 -12.63 15.91
N GLN A 4 -1.61 -12.36 16.14
CA GLN A 4 -2.24 -11.06 16.15
C GLN A 4 -2.00 -10.45 17.52
N GLU A 5 -0.78 -9.97 17.76
CA GLU A 5 -0.43 -9.28 19.01
C GLU A 5 -0.25 -7.79 18.70
N GLY A 6 -1.17 -6.97 19.22
CA GLY A 6 -1.16 -5.52 19.06
C GLY A 6 -2.50 -4.86 19.38
N GLU A 7 -3.08 -5.16 20.54
CA GLU A 7 -4.09 -4.30 21.16
C GLU A 7 -3.36 -3.10 21.80
N GLY A 8 -3.71 -1.88 21.41
CA GLY A 8 -3.14 -0.68 22.03
C GLY A 8 -3.14 0.53 21.09
N ALA A 9 -4.19 1.34 21.23
CA ALA A 9 -4.56 2.49 20.42
C ALA A 9 -5.22 2.12 19.08
N ALA A 10 -6.44 2.64 18.90
CA ALA A 10 -6.87 3.12 17.60
C ALA A 10 -5.85 4.18 17.12
N VAL A 11 -4.66 3.73 16.73
CA VAL A 11 -3.68 4.58 16.10
C VAL A 11 -4.32 4.88 14.76
N ILE A 12 -4.54 6.15 14.48
CA ILE A 12 -4.77 6.64 13.13
C ILE A 12 -3.51 6.21 12.38
N VAL A 13 -3.50 4.98 11.83
CA VAL A 13 -2.41 4.50 11.01
C VAL A 13 -2.38 5.53 9.89
N PRO A 14 -1.28 6.28 9.71
CA PRO A 14 -1.24 7.26 8.65
C PRO A 14 -1.55 6.51 7.37
N VAL A 15 -2.47 7.05 6.57
CA VAL A 15 -2.90 6.47 5.29
C VAL A 15 -1.66 6.04 4.47
N GLU A 16 -0.55 6.78 4.58
CA GLU A 16 0.80 6.41 4.13
C GLU A 16 1.24 4.96 4.45
N LYS A 17 1.17 4.52 5.70
CA LYS A 17 1.61 3.17 6.11
C LYS A 17 0.70 2.10 5.55
N GLN A 18 -0.61 2.35 5.47
CA GLN A 18 -1.56 1.42 4.85
C GLN A 18 -1.29 1.29 3.34
N VAL A 19 -1.04 2.41 2.66
CA VAL A 19 -0.69 2.44 1.24
C VAL A 19 0.62 1.66 0.99
N ARG A 20 1.65 1.83 1.83
CA ARG A 20 2.89 1.03 1.71
C ARG A 20 2.67 -0.47 1.92
N ILE A 21 1.87 -0.85 2.91
CA ILE A 21 1.55 -2.27 3.17
C ILE A 21 0.78 -2.86 1.99
N ALA A 22 -0.19 -2.14 1.44
CA ALA A 22 -0.95 -2.57 0.27
C ALA A 22 -0.06 -2.72 -0.97
N LEU A 23 0.86 -1.77 -1.21
CA LEU A 23 1.86 -1.86 -2.27
C LEU A 23 2.77 -3.09 -2.14
N ALA A 24 3.29 -3.35 -0.93
CA ALA A 24 4.14 -4.50 -0.66
C ALA A 24 3.41 -5.82 -0.93
N ARG A 25 2.14 -5.91 -0.49
CA ARG A 25 1.28 -7.08 -0.74
C ARG A 25 1.00 -7.28 -2.23
N PHE A 26 0.72 -6.20 -2.95
CA PHE A 26 0.51 -6.27 -4.40
C PHE A 26 1.76 -6.71 -5.15
N ALA A 27 2.93 -6.17 -4.78
CA ALA A 27 4.21 -6.58 -5.36
C ALA A 27 4.49 -8.07 -5.11
N GLN A 28 4.27 -8.53 -3.88
CA GLN A 28 4.44 -9.95 -3.52
C GLN A 28 3.48 -10.83 -4.32
N ALA A 29 2.20 -10.48 -4.39
CA ALA A 29 1.21 -11.24 -5.16
C ALA A 29 1.53 -11.26 -6.66
N ARG A 30 2.06 -10.17 -7.23
CA ARG A 30 2.56 -10.14 -8.61
C ARG A 30 3.73 -11.11 -8.80
N ILE A 31 4.70 -11.11 -7.89
CA ILE A 31 5.86 -12.01 -7.97
C ILE A 31 5.38 -13.47 -7.90
N GLU A 32 4.50 -13.80 -6.96
CA GLU A 32 3.94 -15.15 -6.83
C GLU A 32 3.14 -15.59 -8.07
N TYR A 33 2.36 -14.67 -8.66
CA TYR A 33 1.62 -14.92 -9.90
C TYR A 33 2.54 -15.10 -11.11
N ASP A 34 3.60 -14.30 -11.22
CA ASP A 34 4.59 -14.38 -12.29
C ASP A 34 5.36 -15.71 -12.25
N ILE A 35 5.74 -16.16 -11.05
CA ILE A 35 6.41 -17.45 -10.83
C ILE A 35 5.45 -18.63 -11.06
N CYS A 36 4.21 -18.53 -10.58
CA CYS A 36 3.24 -19.62 -10.66
C CYS A 36 1.81 -19.08 -10.86
N PRO A 37 1.37 -18.90 -12.13
CA PRO A 37 0.05 -18.40 -12.44
C PRO A 37 -0.97 -19.51 -12.16
N THR A 38 -1.59 -19.45 -10.98
CA THR A 38 -2.63 -20.36 -10.53
C THR A 38 -3.87 -19.56 -10.15
N GLY A 39 -5.03 -20.22 -10.05
CA GLY A 39 -6.25 -19.54 -9.59
C GLY A 39 -6.11 -18.86 -8.22
N ARG A 40 -5.25 -19.41 -7.34
CA ARG A 40 -4.98 -18.84 -6.02
C ARG A 40 -4.15 -17.56 -6.10
N THR A 41 -3.05 -17.57 -6.86
CA THR A 41 -2.17 -16.39 -7.02
C THR A 41 -2.87 -15.29 -7.82
N SER A 42 -3.69 -15.66 -8.83
CA SER A 42 -4.55 -14.73 -9.55
C SER A 42 -5.55 -14.04 -8.64
N ARG A 43 -6.25 -14.80 -7.77
CA ARG A 43 -7.20 -14.26 -6.80
C ARG A 43 -6.52 -13.31 -5.81
N ALA A 44 -5.33 -13.67 -5.31
CA ALA A 44 -4.57 -12.84 -4.39
C ALA A 44 -4.10 -11.52 -5.06
N LEU A 45 -3.70 -11.58 -6.33
CA LEU A 45 -3.33 -10.40 -7.10
C LEU A 45 -4.52 -9.46 -7.31
N GLU A 46 -5.68 -10.00 -7.70
CA GLU A 46 -6.89 -9.20 -7.91
C GLU A 46 -7.44 -8.62 -6.59
N ASP A 47 -7.32 -9.32 -5.47
CA ASP A 47 -7.68 -8.82 -4.15
C ASP A 47 -6.78 -7.64 -3.70
N ALA A 48 -5.47 -7.79 -3.87
CA ALA A 48 -4.51 -6.72 -3.56
C ALA A 48 -4.73 -5.50 -4.48
N LYS A 49 -5.03 -5.73 -5.76
CA LYS A 49 -5.37 -4.69 -6.73
C LYS A 49 -6.65 -3.96 -6.34
N TYR A 50 -7.71 -4.69 -5.99
CA TYR A 50 -8.98 -4.11 -5.59
C TYR A 50 -8.81 -3.22 -4.36
N THR A 51 -8.06 -3.71 -3.37
CA THR A 51 -7.73 -2.95 -2.16
C THR A 51 -6.99 -1.65 -2.49
N LEU A 52 -5.95 -1.72 -3.33
CA LEU A 52 -5.23 -0.53 -3.81
C LEU A 52 -6.16 0.46 -4.51
N CYS A 53 -7.01 -0.04 -5.39
CA CYS A 53 -7.99 0.73 -6.15
C CYS A 53 -8.94 1.52 -5.24
N VAL A 54 -9.47 0.87 -4.20
CA VAL A 54 -10.34 1.48 -3.19
C VAL A 54 -9.56 2.50 -2.35
N MET A 55 -8.33 2.18 -1.94
CA MET A 55 -7.50 3.08 -1.12
C MET A 55 -7.08 4.34 -1.87
N THR A 56 -6.82 4.25 -3.17
CA THR A 56 -6.36 5.39 -3.98
C THR A 56 -7.47 6.07 -4.78
N GLY A 57 -8.69 5.52 -4.80
CA GLY A 57 -9.85 6.09 -5.49
C GLY A 57 -9.79 6.00 -7.03
N VAL A 58 -9.01 5.08 -7.58
CA VAL A 58 -8.83 4.91 -9.03
C VAL A 58 -9.57 3.67 -9.54
N ARG A 59 -9.38 3.28 -10.81
CA ARG A 59 -10.03 2.10 -11.42
C ARG A 59 -9.08 1.05 -11.99
N THR A 60 -7.79 1.34 -12.13
CA THR A 60 -6.81 0.42 -12.73
C THR A 60 -5.61 0.22 -11.81
N ALA A 61 -4.95 -0.94 -11.92
CA ALA A 61 -3.77 -1.26 -11.13
C ALA A 61 -2.64 -0.25 -11.34
N GLU A 62 -2.34 0.10 -12.59
CA GLU A 62 -1.32 1.09 -12.92
C GLU A 62 -1.62 2.47 -12.34
N GLN A 63 -2.88 2.93 -12.45
CA GLN A 63 -3.28 4.20 -11.83
C GLN A 63 -3.19 4.11 -10.29
N ALA A 64 -3.46 2.95 -9.70
CA ALA A 64 -3.35 2.78 -8.26
C ALA A 64 -1.90 2.82 -7.79
N LEU A 65 -0.97 2.25 -8.55
CA LEU A 65 0.46 2.36 -8.28
C LEU A 65 0.94 3.81 -8.36
N ILE A 66 0.58 4.53 -9.44
CA ILE A 66 0.96 5.94 -9.63
C ILE A 66 0.36 6.82 -8.53
N ALA A 67 -0.93 6.64 -8.21
CA ALA A 67 -1.60 7.40 -7.16
C ALA A 67 -1.02 7.10 -5.78
N ALA A 68 -0.72 5.82 -5.48
CA ALA A 68 -0.07 5.42 -4.24
C ALA A 68 1.32 6.07 -4.11
N ASP A 69 2.14 6.02 -5.16
CA ASP A 69 3.48 6.64 -5.16
C ASP A 69 3.40 8.16 -4.98
N THR A 70 2.48 8.81 -5.70
CA THR A 70 2.20 10.25 -5.58
C THR A 70 1.78 10.63 -4.16
N LEU A 71 0.96 9.82 -3.49
CA LEU A 71 0.58 10.03 -2.09
C LEU A 71 1.80 9.90 -1.17
N LEU A 72 2.61 8.85 -1.34
CA LEU A 72 3.83 8.63 -0.53
C LEU A 72 4.86 9.74 -0.72
N GLN A 73 5.02 10.25 -1.95
CA GLN A 73 5.89 11.37 -2.26
C GLN A 73 5.40 12.66 -1.58
N GLN A 74 4.09 12.93 -1.59
CA GLN A 74 3.50 14.08 -0.89
C GLN A 74 3.71 13.99 0.63
N TYR A 75 3.50 12.81 1.23
CA TYR A 75 3.77 12.61 2.66
C TYR A 75 5.25 12.80 3.00
N SER A 76 6.15 12.31 2.15
CA SER A 76 7.60 12.48 2.31
C SER A 76 8.02 13.94 2.23
N THR A 77 7.46 14.71 1.29
CA THR A 77 7.69 16.15 1.16
C THR A 77 7.13 16.92 2.36
N ARG A 78 5.94 16.57 2.85
CA ARG A 78 5.35 17.18 4.06
C ARG A 78 6.24 16.94 5.28
N ARG A 79 6.71 15.71 5.48
CA ARG A 79 7.59 15.35 6.60
C ARG A 79 8.90 16.15 6.55
N ARG A 80 9.52 16.26 5.37
CA ARG A 80 10.77 17.01 5.17
C ARG A 80 10.59 18.52 5.32
N GLY A 81 9.43 19.05 4.93
CA GLY A 81 9.08 20.47 5.13
C GLY A 81 8.90 20.84 6.61
N SER A 82 8.39 19.92 7.43
CA SER A 82 8.30 20.07 8.89
C SER A 82 9.65 19.90 9.61
N ASP A 83 10.66 19.37 8.94
CA ASP A 83 12.03 19.17 9.45
C ASP A 83 12.98 20.34 9.10
N ARG A 84 12.50 21.42 8.46
CA ARG A 84 13.27 22.68 8.39
C ARG A 84 13.03 23.46 9.69
N PRO A 85 13.92 23.40 10.70
CA PRO A 85 13.95 24.45 11.69
C PRO A 85 14.29 25.77 10.97
N ASP A 86 13.44 26.75 11.23
CA ASP A 86 13.64 28.16 10.99
C ASP A 86 15.11 28.56 11.16
N ARG A 87 15.71 29.14 10.13
CA ARG A 87 17.01 29.81 10.21
C ARG A 87 16.96 31.12 9.44
#